data_AF-A0A2T4JZ84-F1
#
_entry.id   AF-A0A2T4JZ84-F1
#
_cell.length_a   1.000
_cell.length_b   1.000
_cell.length_c   1.000
_cell.angle_alpha   90.00
_cell.angle_beta   90.00
_cell.angle_gamma   90.00
#
_symmetry.space_group_name_H-M   'P 1'
#
loop_
_entity.id
_entity.type
_entity.pdbx_description
1 polymer ?
#
loop_
_entity_poly.entity_id
_entity_poly.type
_entity_poly.pdbx_seq_one_letter_code
_entity_poly.pdbx_strand_id
1 'polypeptide(L)'
;MRIVTVILAVLLQPSLAHGGPLPAGALADYQLGGGYPPPAGVTVVVRDSTDQPAPGYFSICYVNGFQTQPGVDWPVDLLVPGPGGAPLADPGWPDEFLLDISTDEGRAANLDLVLPAIRACADKGFDAIEFDNLDSYTRAEGRLSLDDALSFASLLVSAARGLGLASGQKNTPELGRRGRDEVGFGFTMVEECHRWGECAAYTDIYGAGQVLGIEYADDLRGSFADACADPDRPASLILRDRELAPAGAAGHVFGACAPRR
;
A
#
# COMPACT_ATOMS: atom_id res chain seq x y z
N MET A 1 -10.96 -6.84 62.21
CA MET A 1 -10.26 -6.63 60.93
C MET A 1 -11.10 -7.21 59.81
N ARG A 2 -11.78 -6.36 59.01
CA ARG A 2 -12.53 -6.79 57.82
C ARG A 2 -11.62 -6.62 56.61
N ILE A 3 -11.27 -7.72 55.96
CA ILE A 3 -10.50 -7.72 54.72
C ILE A 3 -11.48 -7.40 53.59
N VAL A 4 -11.33 -6.23 52.97
CA VAL A 4 -12.05 -5.86 51.75
C VAL A 4 -11.23 -6.42 50.59
N THR A 5 -11.78 -7.40 49.88
CA THR A 5 -11.18 -7.93 48.65
C THR A 5 -11.60 -7.04 47.51
N VAL A 6 -10.67 -6.27 46.95
CA VAL A 6 -10.89 -5.49 45.72
C VAL A 6 -10.68 -6.44 44.55
N ILE A 7 -11.78 -6.82 43.90
CA ILE A 7 -11.73 -7.55 42.63
C ILE A 7 -11.46 -6.51 41.54
N LEU A 8 -10.23 -6.50 41.03
CA LEU A 8 -9.87 -5.72 39.85
C LEU A 8 -10.51 -6.40 38.62
N ALA A 9 -11.63 -5.86 38.15
CA ALA A 9 -12.21 -6.31 36.89
C ALA A 9 -11.33 -5.81 35.75
N VAL A 10 -10.50 -6.70 35.20
CA VAL A 10 -9.83 -6.47 33.92
C VAL A 10 -10.91 -6.52 32.85
N LEU A 11 -11.34 -5.36 32.38
CA LEU A 11 -12.17 -5.24 31.18
C LEU A 11 -11.32 -5.71 30.00
N LEU A 12 -11.52 -6.96 29.58
CA LEU A 12 -11.07 -7.42 28.27
C LEU A 12 -11.81 -6.57 27.23
N GLN A 13 -11.13 -5.56 26.69
CA GLN A 13 -11.60 -4.92 25.47
C GLN A 13 -11.63 -5.98 24.38
N PRO A 14 -12.71 -6.10 23.59
CA PRO A 14 -12.72 -6.99 22.46
C PRO A 14 -11.57 -6.56 21.55
N SER A 15 -10.63 -7.47 21.31
CA SER A 15 -9.63 -7.27 20.28
C SER A 15 -10.42 -7.05 18.98
N LEU A 16 -10.36 -5.84 18.44
CA LEU A 16 -10.77 -5.63 17.05
C LEU A 16 -9.94 -6.65 16.24
N ALA A 17 -10.61 -7.39 15.38
CA ALA A 17 -9.93 -8.31 14.49
C ALA A 17 -8.89 -7.48 13.71
N HIS A 18 -7.61 -7.76 13.94
CA HIS A 18 -6.54 -7.20 13.12
C HIS A 18 -6.69 -7.82 11.73
N GLY A 19 -6.70 -6.96 10.69
CA GLY A 19 -7.00 -7.34 9.31
C GLY A 19 -8.49 -7.28 8.98
N GLY A 20 -8.92 -6.18 8.35
CA GLY A 20 -10.29 -5.95 7.91
C GLY A 20 -10.38 -4.92 6.77
N PRO A 21 -11.59 -4.62 6.26
CA PRO A 21 -11.80 -3.54 5.29
C PRO A 21 -11.39 -2.19 5.88
N LEU A 22 -11.18 -1.20 5.02
CA LEU A 22 -10.93 0.17 5.46
C LEU A 22 -12.08 0.67 6.34
N PRO A 23 -11.80 1.48 7.37
CA PRO A 23 -12.83 2.02 8.25
C PRO A 23 -13.82 2.89 7.47
N ALA A 24 -15.08 2.90 7.91
CA ALA A 24 -16.09 3.76 7.31
C ALA A 24 -15.68 5.24 7.43
N GLY A 25 -15.78 5.97 6.31
CA GLY A 25 -15.30 7.36 6.27
C GLY A 25 -13.77 7.47 6.28
N ALA A 26 -13.06 6.43 5.81
CA ALA A 26 -11.63 6.48 5.58
C ALA A 26 -11.24 7.76 4.84
N LEU A 27 -10.27 8.49 5.41
CA LEU A 27 -9.54 9.55 4.75
C LEU A 27 -8.06 9.29 5.03
N ALA A 28 -7.32 9.00 3.96
CA ALA A 28 -5.91 8.66 4.06
C ALA A 28 -5.00 9.88 4.16
N ASP A 29 -3.81 9.67 4.70
CA ASP A 29 -2.63 10.50 4.48
C ASP A 29 -1.44 9.58 4.17
N TYR A 30 -0.71 9.88 3.09
CA TYR A 30 0.40 9.08 2.60
C TYR A 30 1.72 9.72 3.04
N GLN A 31 2.37 9.11 4.03
CA GLN A 31 3.50 9.66 4.78
C GLN A 31 4.77 8.80 4.61
N LEU A 32 5.19 8.55 3.36
CA LEU A 32 6.41 7.75 3.10
C LEU A 32 7.70 8.54 3.29
N GLY A 33 7.70 9.85 3.04
CA GLY A 33 8.84 10.74 3.31
C GLY A 33 9.12 10.98 4.80
N GLY A 34 8.35 10.31 5.68
CA GLY A 34 8.48 10.33 7.13
C GLY A 34 7.15 10.64 7.84
N GLY A 35 6.91 9.97 8.97
CA GLY A 35 5.72 10.16 9.76
C GLY A 35 5.63 11.53 10.43
N TYR A 36 4.42 12.11 10.41
CA TYR A 36 4.08 13.34 11.14
C TYR A 36 2.67 13.24 11.74
N PRO A 37 2.30 14.12 12.69
CA PRO A 37 0.96 14.13 13.26
C PRO A 37 -0.10 14.25 12.15
N PRO A 38 -1.02 13.26 12.01
CA PRO A 38 -1.98 13.28 10.91
C PRO A 38 -2.89 14.52 10.98
N PRO A 39 -3.17 15.18 9.84
CA PRO A 39 -4.08 16.31 9.78
C PRO A 39 -5.49 16.00 10.32
N ALA A 40 -6.21 17.04 10.72
CA ALA A 40 -7.58 16.87 11.21
C ALA A 40 -8.49 16.20 10.18
N GLY A 41 -9.25 15.20 10.62
CA GLY A 41 -10.17 14.42 9.77
C GLY A 41 -9.53 13.19 9.10
N VAL A 42 -8.20 13.07 9.09
CA VAL A 42 -7.52 11.85 8.66
C VAL A 42 -7.84 10.71 9.63
N THR A 43 -8.10 9.53 9.08
CA THR A 43 -8.45 8.31 9.84
C THR A 43 -7.59 7.12 9.45
N VAL A 44 -6.95 7.17 8.27
CA VAL A 44 -6.04 6.16 7.74
C VAL A 44 -4.67 6.81 7.51
N VAL A 45 -3.59 6.16 7.91
CA VAL A 45 -2.23 6.68 7.70
C VAL A 45 -1.39 5.58 7.07
N VAL A 46 -0.70 5.90 5.98
CA VAL A 46 0.20 4.97 5.31
C VAL A 46 1.63 5.43 5.53
N ARG A 47 2.50 4.54 6.01
CA ARG A 47 3.90 4.83 6.36
C ARG A 47 4.82 3.72 5.90
N ASP A 48 6.06 4.10 5.61
CA ASP A 48 7.12 3.16 5.25
C ASP A 48 7.35 2.11 6.36
N SER A 49 7.70 0.89 5.96
CA SER A 49 7.96 -0.21 6.88
C SER A 49 9.08 0.05 7.89
N THR A 50 9.93 1.04 7.67
CA THR A 50 10.97 1.47 8.63
C THR A 50 10.41 2.38 9.73
N ASP A 51 9.26 3.02 9.53
CA ASP A 51 8.63 3.92 10.50
C ASP A 51 7.68 3.19 11.48
N GLN A 52 7.06 3.94 12.38
CA GLN A 52 6.07 3.47 13.35
C GLN A 52 4.64 3.78 12.87
N PRO A 53 3.66 2.91 13.17
CA PRO A 53 2.25 3.22 12.91
C PRO A 53 1.81 4.46 13.70
N ALA A 54 0.81 5.17 13.18
CA ALA A 54 0.27 6.36 13.86
C ALA A 54 -0.70 5.92 14.97
N PRO A 55 -0.44 6.24 16.25
CA PRO A 55 -1.29 5.77 17.35
C PRO A 55 -2.73 6.27 17.23
N GLY A 56 -3.70 5.35 17.27
CA GLY A 56 -5.13 5.67 17.20
C GLY A 56 -5.70 5.85 15.78
N TYR A 57 -4.91 5.54 14.75
CA TYR A 57 -5.33 5.56 13.34
C TYR A 57 -5.25 4.15 12.76
N PHE A 58 -6.07 3.88 11.75
CA PHE A 58 -5.89 2.67 10.94
C PHE A 58 -4.59 2.83 10.14
N SER A 59 -3.59 2.03 10.44
CA SER A 59 -2.23 2.21 9.93
C SER A 59 -1.89 1.14 8.88
N ILE A 60 -1.45 1.60 7.72
CA ILE A 60 -1.03 0.75 6.60
C ILE A 60 0.49 0.82 6.47
N CYS A 61 1.14 -0.34 6.48
CA CYS A 61 2.58 -0.47 6.30
C CYS A 61 2.90 -0.53 4.80
N TYR A 62 3.75 0.35 4.29
CA TYR A 62 4.26 0.28 2.94
C TYR A 62 5.49 -0.64 2.89
N VAL A 63 5.50 -1.56 1.94
CA VAL A 63 6.64 -2.42 1.61
C VAL A 63 6.77 -2.46 0.10
N ASN A 64 7.93 -2.17 -0.47
CA ASN A 64 8.18 -2.49 -1.87
C ASN A 64 8.24 -4.02 -2.00
N GLY A 65 7.20 -4.60 -2.62
CA GLY A 65 7.03 -6.04 -2.65
C GLY A 65 7.57 -6.69 -3.92
N PHE A 66 7.79 -5.91 -4.98
CA PHE A 66 8.03 -6.40 -6.34
C PHE A 66 9.34 -5.88 -6.95
N GLN A 67 10.05 -5.00 -6.25
CA GLN A 67 11.37 -4.52 -6.60
C GLN A 67 12.26 -4.48 -5.36
N THR A 68 13.58 -4.39 -5.57
CA THR A 68 14.53 -4.10 -4.48
C THR A 68 14.37 -2.65 -4.01
N GLN A 69 14.91 -2.34 -2.84
CA GLN A 69 15.01 -0.97 -2.35
C GLN A 69 16.48 -0.55 -2.15
N PRO A 70 16.77 0.77 -2.20
CA PRO A 70 18.11 1.27 -1.95
C PRO A 70 18.65 0.82 -0.58
N GLY A 71 19.86 0.25 -0.58
CA GLY A 71 20.55 -0.18 0.64
C GLY A 71 20.15 -1.56 1.17
N VAL A 72 19.33 -2.32 0.44
CA VAL A 72 19.03 -3.73 0.73
C VAL A 72 19.71 -4.62 -0.29
N ASP A 73 20.59 -5.52 0.16
CA ASP A 73 21.23 -6.50 -0.71
C ASP A 73 20.23 -7.55 -1.17
N TRP A 74 20.18 -7.81 -2.48
CA TRP A 74 19.33 -8.84 -3.08
C TRP A 74 20.15 -9.80 -3.94
N PRO A 75 19.92 -11.14 -3.86
CA PRO A 75 20.58 -12.09 -4.74
C PRO A 75 20.26 -11.81 -6.21
N VAL A 76 21.31 -11.65 -7.03
CA VAL A 76 21.18 -11.28 -8.46
C VAL A 76 20.39 -12.31 -9.27
N ASP A 77 20.43 -13.58 -8.87
CA ASP A 77 19.67 -14.68 -9.48
C ASP A 77 18.16 -14.63 -9.18
N LEU A 78 17.73 -13.76 -8.26
CA LEU A 78 16.33 -13.48 -7.97
C LEU A 78 15.83 -12.19 -8.64
N LEU A 79 16.61 -11.59 -9.52
CA LEU A 79 16.28 -10.36 -10.25
C LEU A 79 16.08 -10.64 -11.73
N VAL A 80 15.17 -9.89 -12.36
CA VAL A 80 14.89 -10.04 -13.79
C VAL A 80 16.16 -9.73 -14.60
N PRO A 81 16.66 -10.65 -15.44
CA PRO A 81 17.87 -10.41 -16.22
C PRO A 81 17.60 -9.45 -17.39
N GLY A 82 18.28 -8.32 -17.38
CA GLY A 82 18.28 -7.31 -18.44
C GLY A 82 19.38 -7.53 -19.49
N PRO A 83 19.56 -6.55 -20.40
CA PRO A 83 20.59 -6.59 -21.43
C PRO A 83 22.01 -6.80 -20.85
N GLY A 84 22.75 -7.73 -21.43
CA GLY A 84 24.12 -8.05 -20.97
C GLY A 84 24.19 -8.81 -19.64
N GLY A 85 23.05 -9.27 -19.11
CA GLY A 85 22.99 -10.06 -17.86
C GLY A 85 22.98 -9.22 -16.58
N ALA A 86 22.93 -7.89 -16.70
CA ALA A 86 22.69 -7.01 -15.54
C ALA A 86 21.21 -7.08 -15.13
N PRO A 87 20.89 -7.00 -13.82
CA PRO A 87 19.51 -6.88 -13.36
C PRO A 87 18.79 -5.70 -14.02
N LEU A 88 17.51 -5.89 -14.34
CA LEU A 88 16.68 -4.85 -14.93
C LEU A 88 16.26 -3.85 -13.86
N ALA A 89 16.74 -2.61 -13.99
CA ALA A 89 16.39 -1.51 -13.11
C ALA A 89 15.07 -0.86 -13.54
N ASP A 90 14.35 -0.28 -12.57
CA ASP A 90 13.18 0.54 -12.85
C ASP A 90 13.60 1.84 -13.58
N PRO A 91 12.97 2.21 -14.71
CA PRO A 91 13.31 3.45 -15.42
C PRO A 91 13.05 4.73 -14.62
N GLY A 92 12.09 4.71 -13.69
CA GLY A 92 11.79 5.80 -12.76
C GLY A 92 12.71 5.82 -11.54
N TRP A 93 13.19 4.64 -11.12
CA TRP A 93 14.03 4.44 -9.94
C TRP A 93 15.25 3.56 -10.28
N PRO A 94 16.33 4.13 -10.86
CA PRO A 94 17.44 3.35 -11.43
C PRO A 94 18.26 2.51 -10.44
N ASP A 95 18.04 2.70 -9.13
CA ASP A 95 18.63 1.94 -8.03
C ASP A 95 17.70 0.85 -7.46
N GLU A 96 16.49 0.70 -8.03
CA GLU A 96 15.55 -0.38 -7.73
C GLU A 96 15.51 -1.38 -8.90
N PHE A 97 15.62 -2.67 -8.60
CA PHE A 97 15.64 -3.75 -9.58
C PHE A 97 14.41 -4.64 -9.46
N LEU A 98 13.87 -5.09 -10.59
CA LEU A 98 12.68 -5.92 -10.63
C LEU A 98 12.98 -7.34 -10.14
N LEU A 99 12.11 -7.87 -9.28
CA LEU A 99 12.21 -9.25 -8.78
C LEU A 99 11.79 -10.25 -9.87
N ASP A 100 12.59 -11.29 -10.07
CA ASP A 100 12.20 -12.40 -10.95
C ASP A 100 11.22 -13.33 -10.24
N ILE A 101 9.96 -13.16 -10.59
CA ILE A 101 8.82 -13.91 -10.06
C ILE A 101 8.22 -14.87 -11.11
N SER A 102 8.96 -15.18 -12.17
CA SER A 102 8.49 -16.02 -13.29
C SER A 102 8.35 -17.51 -12.96
N THR A 103 8.98 -17.96 -11.87
CA THR A 103 8.96 -19.37 -11.43
C THR A 103 8.42 -19.50 -10.01
N ASP A 104 7.90 -20.68 -9.67
CA ASP A 104 7.45 -20.95 -8.30
C ASP A 104 8.60 -20.85 -7.30
N GLU A 105 9.77 -21.36 -7.66
CA GLU A 105 10.99 -21.29 -6.85
C GLU A 105 11.44 -19.83 -6.65
N GLY A 106 11.44 -19.01 -7.71
CA GLY A 106 11.76 -17.59 -7.63
C GLY A 106 10.77 -16.81 -6.76
N ARG A 107 9.47 -17.09 -6.90
CA ARG A 107 8.43 -16.51 -6.03
C ARG A 107 8.62 -16.88 -4.56
N ALA A 108 8.92 -18.14 -4.25
CA ALA A 108 9.17 -18.58 -2.88
C ALA A 108 10.42 -17.92 -2.28
N ALA A 109 11.52 -17.86 -3.04
CA ALA A 109 12.76 -17.24 -2.60
C ALA A 109 12.61 -15.72 -2.40
N ASN A 110 11.90 -15.02 -3.29
CA ASN A 110 11.61 -13.60 -3.13
C ASN A 110 10.68 -13.35 -1.94
N LEU A 111 9.67 -14.20 -1.70
CA LEU A 111 8.82 -14.11 -0.51
C LEU A 111 9.65 -14.21 0.78
N ASP A 112 10.61 -15.13 0.85
CA ASP A 112 11.47 -15.31 2.03
C ASP A 112 12.28 -14.04 2.36
N LEU A 113 12.63 -13.25 1.36
CA LEU A 113 13.34 -11.97 1.52
C LEU A 113 12.41 -10.80 1.91
N VAL A 114 11.15 -10.81 1.44
CA VAL A 114 10.15 -9.79 1.82
C VAL A 114 9.54 -10.07 3.21
N LEU A 115 9.42 -11.34 3.60
CA LEU A 115 8.74 -11.78 4.83
C LEU A 115 9.23 -11.12 6.13
N PRO A 116 10.54 -10.83 6.33
CA PRO A 116 11.00 -10.07 7.49
C PRO A 116 10.35 -8.68 7.61
N ALA A 117 10.14 -7.97 6.51
CA ALA A 117 9.47 -6.67 6.51
C ALA A 117 7.98 -6.82 6.88
N ILE A 118 7.29 -7.82 6.33
CA ILE A 118 5.89 -8.12 6.67
C ILE A 118 5.75 -8.42 8.17
N ARG A 119 6.66 -9.23 8.72
CA ARG A 119 6.70 -9.53 10.16
C ARG A 119 6.96 -8.28 10.99
N ALA A 120 7.90 -7.44 10.57
CA ALA A 120 8.18 -6.18 11.26
C ALA A 120 6.95 -5.24 11.27
N CYS A 121 6.18 -5.16 10.18
CA CYS A 121 4.91 -4.43 10.16
C CYS A 121 3.91 -4.99 11.18
N ALA A 122 3.74 -6.32 11.24
CA ALA A 122 2.84 -6.95 12.20
C ALA A 122 3.30 -6.73 13.66
N ASP A 123 4.60 -6.90 13.94
CA ASP A 123 5.18 -6.74 15.27
C ASP A 123 5.08 -5.29 15.77
N LYS A 124 5.15 -4.30 14.86
CA LYS A 124 4.93 -2.88 15.16
C LYS A 124 3.46 -2.54 15.41
N GLY A 125 2.53 -3.41 15.01
CA GLY A 125 1.08 -3.21 15.20
C GLY A 125 0.42 -2.40 14.09
N PHE A 126 0.90 -2.48 12.85
CA PHE A 126 0.13 -2.02 11.70
C PHE A 126 -1.14 -2.88 11.52
N ASP A 127 -2.20 -2.29 10.96
CA ASP A 127 -3.48 -2.98 10.70
C ASP A 127 -3.50 -3.67 9.33
N ALA A 128 -2.75 -3.11 8.39
CA ALA A 128 -2.68 -3.57 7.01
C ALA A 128 -1.31 -3.31 6.39
N ILE A 129 -1.11 -3.87 5.21
CA ILE A 129 0.09 -3.72 4.39
C ILE A 129 -0.28 -3.38 2.94
N GLU A 130 0.54 -2.58 2.30
CA GLU A 130 0.51 -2.31 0.87
C GLU A 130 1.82 -2.79 0.27
N PHE A 131 1.74 -3.59 -0.79
CA PHE A 131 2.90 -4.05 -1.54
C PHE A 131 3.06 -3.21 -2.80
N ASP A 132 4.09 -2.38 -2.83
CA ASP A 132 4.35 -1.49 -3.96
C ASP A 132 4.93 -2.20 -5.17
N ASN A 133 4.88 -1.51 -6.32
CA ASN A 133 5.42 -1.97 -7.61
C ASN A 133 4.79 -3.27 -8.15
N LEU A 134 3.56 -3.58 -7.76
CA LEU A 134 2.76 -4.71 -8.25
C LEU A 134 2.71 -4.80 -9.79
N ASP A 135 2.78 -3.66 -10.47
CA ASP A 135 2.78 -3.50 -11.92
C ASP A 135 4.16 -3.68 -12.58
N SER A 136 5.19 -4.09 -11.84
CA SER A 136 6.57 -4.29 -12.36
C SER A 136 6.63 -5.16 -13.61
N TYR A 137 5.69 -6.08 -13.79
CA TYR A 137 5.61 -6.89 -15.01
C TYR A 137 5.51 -6.06 -16.30
N THR A 138 4.93 -4.86 -16.23
CA THR A 138 4.83 -3.93 -17.37
C THR A 138 6.19 -3.39 -17.81
N ARG A 139 7.16 -3.36 -16.88
CA ARG A 139 8.53 -2.85 -17.08
C ARG A 139 9.55 -3.97 -17.29
N ALA A 140 9.16 -5.23 -17.19
CA ALA A 140 10.04 -6.40 -17.26
C ALA A 140 10.42 -6.85 -18.69
N GLU A 141 10.27 -5.99 -19.71
CA GLU A 141 10.55 -6.33 -21.12
C GLU A 141 9.92 -7.66 -21.59
N GLY A 142 8.70 -7.96 -21.13
CA GLY A 142 7.97 -9.19 -21.47
C GLY A 142 8.48 -10.48 -20.80
N ARG A 143 9.39 -10.40 -19.82
CA ARG A 143 9.87 -11.55 -19.02
C ARG A 143 8.93 -11.94 -17.89
N LEU A 144 8.11 -11.00 -17.43
CA LEU A 144 7.08 -11.25 -16.44
C LEU A 144 5.71 -10.96 -17.07
N SER A 145 4.72 -11.75 -16.66
CA SER A 145 3.33 -11.58 -17.03
C SER A 145 2.48 -11.05 -15.87
N LEU A 146 1.26 -10.61 -16.17
CA LEU A 146 0.27 -10.31 -15.14
C LEU A 146 -0.04 -11.53 -14.25
N ASP A 147 -0.02 -12.74 -14.80
CA ASP A 147 -0.28 -13.97 -14.04
C ASP A 147 0.86 -14.29 -13.06
N ASP A 148 2.10 -13.94 -13.39
CA ASP A 148 3.23 -14.03 -12.46
C ASP A 148 3.04 -13.06 -11.28
N ALA A 149 2.65 -11.80 -11.58
CA ALA A 149 2.37 -10.79 -10.58
C ALA A 149 1.21 -11.21 -9.65
N LEU A 150 0.11 -11.73 -10.19
CA LEU A 150 -1.01 -12.27 -9.41
C LEU A 150 -0.61 -13.47 -8.53
N SER A 151 0.20 -14.37 -9.06
CA SER A 151 0.68 -15.55 -8.32
C SER A 151 1.55 -15.13 -7.15
N PHE A 152 2.47 -14.18 -7.35
CA PHE A 152 3.32 -13.68 -6.28
C PHE A 152 2.56 -12.82 -5.27
N ALA A 153 1.65 -11.95 -5.74
CA ALA A 153 0.77 -11.18 -4.87
C ALA A 153 -0.05 -12.08 -3.93
N SER A 154 -0.56 -13.22 -4.44
CA SER A 154 -1.30 -14.19 -3.64
C SER A 154 -0.46 -14.77 -2.49
N LEU A 155 0.83 -15.00 -2.73
CA LEU A 155 1.77 -15.46 -1.70
C LEU A 155 2.01 -14.38 -0.63
N LEU A 156 2.25 -13.14 -1.05
CA LEU A 156 2.44 -11.99 -0.16
C LEU A 156 1.21 -11.73 0.71
N VAL A 157 0.02 -11.69 0.10
CA VAL A 157 -1.26 -11.50 0.80
C VAL A 157 -1.56 -12.65 1.75
N SER A 158 -1.26 -13.90 1.35
CA SER A 158 -1.43 -15.04 2.25
C SER A 158 -0.51 -14.96 3.47
N ALA A 159 0.75 -14.56 3.28
CA ALA A 159 1.71 -14.36 4.37
C ALA A 159 1.28 -13.23 5.32
N ALA A 160 0.87 -12.08 4.77
CA ALA A 160 0.36 -10.94 5.53
C ALA A 160 -0.88 -11.31 6.36
N ARG A 161 -1.86 -11.98 5.73
CA ARG A 161 -3.07 -12.48 6.41
C ARG A 161 -2.75 -13.46 7.52
N GLY A 162 -1.76 -14.33 7.35
CA GLY A 162 -1.27 -15.24 8.40
C GLY A 162 -0.72 -14.52 9.63
N LEU A 163 -0.34 -13.26 9.48
CA LEU A 163 0.15 -12.37 10.55
C LEU A 163 -0.92 -11.36 11.02
N GLY A 164 -2.17 -11.49 10.56
CA GLY A 164 -3.27 -10.60 10.94
C GLY A 164 -3.27 -9.25 10.23
N LEU A 165 -2.56 -9.10 9.12
CA LEU A 165 -2.57 -7.89 8.31
C LEU A 165 -3.54 -8.03 7.13
N ALA A 166 -4.41 -7.05 6.92
CA ALA A 166 -5.11 -6.90 5.63
C ALA A 166 -4.13 -6.43 4.55
N SER A 167 -4.44 -6.65 3.29
CA SER A 167 -3.59 -6.19 2.18
C SER A 167 -4.34 -5.28 1.21
N GLY A 168 -3.69 -4.19 0.81
CA GLY A 168 -4.16 -3.27 -0.22
C GLY A 168 -3.52 -3.57 -1.57
N GLN A 169 -4.33 -3.53 -2.64
CA GLN A 169 -3.81 -3.53 -4.01
C GLN A 169 -3.18 -2.16 -4.30
N LYS A 170 -1.92 -2.14 -4.72
CA LYS A 170 -1.26 -0.92 -5.20
C LYS A 170 -1.38 -0.79 -6.71
N ASN A 171 -1.99 0.31 -7.18
CA ASN A 171 -2.17 0.62 -8.59
C ASN A 171 -2.71 -0.60 -9.40
N THR A 172 -2.25 -0.77 -10.63
CA THR A 172 -2.44 -1.99 -11.45
C THR A 172 -3.92 -2.31 -11.73
N PRO A 173 -4.65 -1.45 -12.47
CA PRO A 173 -6.08 -1.66 -12.73
C PRO A 173 -6.34 -2.94 -13.56
N GLU A 174 -5.35 -3.47 -14.27
CA GLU A 174 -5.43 -4.66 -15.11
C GLU A 174 -5.73 -5.94 -14.33
N LEU A 175 -5.47 -5.98 -13.01
CA LEU A 175 -5.89 -7.09 -12.16
C LEU A 175 -7.42 -7.26 -12.21
N GLY A 176 -8.16 -6.17 -12.36
CA GLY A 176 -9.62 -6.17 -12.32
C GLY A 176 -10.15 -6.92 -11.09
N ARG A 177 -11.13 -7.80 -11.31
CA ARG A 177 -11.74 -8.58 -10.21
C ARG A 177 -10.78 -9.60 -9.60
N ARG A 178 -9.73 -10.01 -10.32
CA ARG A 178 -8.79 -11.04 -9.86
C ARG A 178 -7.99 -10.58 -8.64
N GLY A 179 -7.69 -9.29 -8.54
CA GLY A 179 -7.03 -8.73 -7.35
C GLY A 179 -7.85 -8.96 -6.06
N ARG A 180 -9.16 -8.76 -6.13
CA ARG A 180 -10.04 -8.98 -4.98
C ARG A 180 -10.38 -10.46 -4.77
N ASP A 181 -10.75 -11.14 -5.86
CA ASP A 181 -11.39 -12.46 -5.80
C ASP A 181 -10.37 -13.62 -5.78
N GLU A 182 -9.20 -13.46 -6.41
CA GLU A 182 -8.14 -14.49 -6.47
C GLU A 182 -7.01 -14.19 -5.46
N VAL A 183 -6.47 -12.97 -5.47
CA VAL A 183 -5.35 -12.58 -4.59
C VAL A 183 -5.82 -12.32 -3.16
N GLY A 184 -7.01 -11.73 -3.00
CA GLY A 184 -7.59 -11.44 -1.69
C GLY A 184 -7.26 -10.05 -1.14
N PHE A 185 -6.96 -9.07 -2.01
CA PHE A 185 -6.85 -7.68 -1.58
C PHE A 185 -8.19 -7.18 -1.00
N GLY A 186 -8.13 -6.49 0.14
CA GLY A 186 -9.32 -5.99 0.84
C GLY A 186 -9.72 -4.57 0.45
N PHE A 187 -8.78 -3.80 -0.09
CA PHE A 187 -8.93 -2.41 -0.51
C PHE A 187 -7.87 -2.08 -1.56
N THR A 188 -7.86 -0.85 -2.06
CA THR A 188 -6.81 -0.36 -2.97
C THR A 188 -6.19 0.93 -2.48
N MET A 189 -4.89 1.11 -2.74
CA MET A 189 -4.20 2.39 -2.72
C MET A 189 -3.79 2.70 -4.16
N VAL A 190 -4.24 3.82 -4.70
CA VAL A 190 -4.01 4.17 -6.09
C VAL A 190 -3.44 5.57 -6.21
N GLU A 191 -2.39 5.70 -6.99
CA GLU A 191 -1.82 6.98 -7.38
C GLU A 191 -2.39 7.39 -8.73
N GLU A 192 -2.75 8.67 -8.84
CA GLU A 192 -3.05 9.34 -10.10
C GLU A 192 -4.23 8.72 -10.88
N CYS A 193 -5.20 8.08 -10.20
CA CYS A 193 -6.35 7.48 -10.90
C CYS A 193 -7.15 8.52 -11.68
N HIS A 194 -7.27 9.75 -11.21
CA HIS A 194 -7.96 10.81 -11.94
C HIS A 194 -7.09 11.31 -13.09
N ARG A 195 -5.79 11.45 -12.86
CA ARG A 195 -4.81 11.82 -13.89
C ARG A 195 -4.85 10.89 -15.09
N TRP A 196 -5.00 9.58 -14.86
CA TRP A 196 -5.06 8.54 -15.90
C TRP A 196 -6.47 8.17 -16.35
N GLY A 197 -7.52 8.66 -15.68
CA GLY A 197 -8.92 8.32 -16.01
C GLY A 197 -9.31 6.90 -15.61
N GLU A 198 -8.71 6.39 -14.54
CA GLU A 198 -8.77 5.00 -14.10
C GLU A 198 -9.56 4.81 -12.79
N CYS A 199 -10.05 5.87 -12.15
CA CYS A 199 -10.71 5.73 -10.84
C CYS A 199 -11.87 4.71 -10.85
N ALA A 200 -12.68 4.67 -11.92
CA ALA A 200 -13.79 3.72 -12.06
C ALA A 200 -13.31 2.25 -12.08
N ALA A 201 -12.11 1.98 -12.61
CA ALA A 201 -11.55 0.63 -12.67
C ALA A 201 -11.37 0.02 -11.27
N TYR A 202 -11.16 0.86 -10.26
CA TYR A 202 -11.06 0.45 -8.86
C TYR A 202 -12.40 0.53 -8.13
N THR A 203 -13.11 1.66 -8.27
CA THR A 203 -14.34 1.91 -7.49
C THR A 203 -15.50 1.00 -7.89
N ASP A 204 -15.57 0.52 -9.14
CA ASP A 204 -16.58 -0.47 -9.58
C ASP A 204 -16.33 -1.88 -9.01
N ILE A 205 -15.10 -2.15 -8.57
CA ILE A 205 -14.69 -3.46 -8.04
C ILE A 205 -14.72 -3.46 -6.52
N TYR A 206 -14.05 -2.51 -5.89
CA TYR A 206 -13.92 -2.48 -4.43
C TYR A 206 -15.01 -1.63 -3.75
N GLY A 207 -15.68 -0.75 -4.50
CA GLY A 207 -16.54 0.29 -3.97
C GLY A 207 -15.74 1.53 -3.56
N ALA A 208 -16.29 2.72 -3.77
CA ALA A 208 -15.58 3.98 -3.54
C ALA A 208 -15.07 4.16 -2.10
N GLY A 209 -15.68 3.51 -1.10
CA GLY A 209 -15.24 3.53 0.29
C GLY A 209 -14.09 2.58 0.63
N GLN A 210 -13.63 1.76 -0.32
CA GLN A 210 -12.52 0.82 -0.16
C GLN A 210 -11.37 1.13 -1.14
N VAL A 211 -11.35 2.34 -1.70
CA VAL A 211 -10.30 2.83 -2.59
C VAL A 211 -9.74 4.10 -1.96
N LEU A 212 -8.43 4.12 -1.73
CA LEU A 212 -7.67 5.29 -1.30
C LEU A 212 -6.94 5.86 -2.51
N GLY A 213 -7.27 7.07 -2.93
CA GLY A 213 -6.63 7.75 -4.05
C GLY A 213 -5.68 8.85 -3.60
N ILE A 214 -4.53 8.95 -4.26
CA ILE A 214 -3.58 10.05 -4.15
C ILE A 214 -3.43 10.68 -5.53
N GLU A 215 -3.55 12.00 -5.62
CA GLU A 215 -3.11 12.78 -6.78
C GLU A 215 -1.87 13.58 -6.38
N TYR A 216 -0.97 13.80 -7.33
CA TYR A 216 0.25 14.56 -7.07
C TYR A 216 0.14 15.98 -7.61
N ALA A 217 0.56 16.96 -6.80
CA ALA A 217 0.43 18.38 -7.11
C ALA A 217 1.27 18.83 -8.31
N ASP A 218 2.24 18.03 -8.73
CA ASP A 218 3.12 18.29 -9.87
C ASP A 218 2.60 17.69 -11.20
N ASP A 219 1.63 16.78 -11.19
CA ASP A 219 1.08 16.13 -12.39
C ASP A 219 -0.44 15.91 -12.34
N LEU A 220 -1.20 16.99 -12.17
CA LEU A 220 -2.67 16.94 -12.23
C LEU A 220 -3.20 16.98 -13.67
N ARG A 221 -4.22 16.16 -13.98
CA ARG A 221 -5.09 16.36 -15.15
C ARG A 221 -6.10 17.46 -14.85
N GLY A 222 -5.72 18.72 -15.05
CA GLY A 222 -6.54 19.87 -14.68
C GLY A 222 -6.23 20.34 -13.27
N SER A 223 -7.24 20.60 -12.45
CA SER A 223 -7.09 21.01 -11.06
C SER A 223 -7.48 19.90 -10.08
N PHE A 224 -7.04 20.00 -8.83
CA PHE A 224 -7.50 19.08 -7.79
C PHE A 224 -9.01 19.22 -7.53
N ALA A 225 -9.60 20.39 -7.79
CA ALA A 225 -11.04 20.57 -7.73
C ALA A 225 -11.78 19.75 -8.80
N ASP A 226 -11.20 19.58 -9.99
CA ASP A 226 -11.73 18.71 -11.04
C ASP A 226 -11.67 17.24 -10.60
N ALA A 227 -10.54 16.83 -10.02
CA ALA A 227 -10.40 15.49 -9.45
C ALA A 227 -11.43 15.23 -8.33
N CYS A 228 -11.71 16.22 -7.48
CA CYS A 228 -12.75 16.13 -6.45
C CYS A 228 -14.19 16.13 -7.00
N ALA A 229 -14.40 16.66 -8.21
CA ALA A 229 -15.69 16.71 -8.88
C ALA A 229 -15.95 15.46 -9.75
N ASP A 230 -14.93 14.64 -10.02
CA ASP A 230 -15.06 13.42 -10.82
C ASP A 230 -16.10 12.46 -10.17
N PRO A 231 -17.12 12.01 -10.92
CA PRO A 231 -18.15 11.13 -10.38
C PRO A 231 -17.63 9.74 -9.98
N ASP A 232 -16.50 9.30 -10.52
CA ASP A 232 -15.92 7.98 -10.34
C ASP A 232 -14.79 7.97 -9.28
N ARG A 233 -14.43 9.14 -8.72
CA ARG A 233 -13.38 9.25 -7.70
C ARG A 233 -13.61 8.35 -6.47
N PRO A 234 -12.56 7.89 -5.78
CA PRO A 234 -12.70 7.30 -4.47
C PRO A 234 -13.34 8.26 -3.44
N ALA A 235 -13.89 7.69 -2.36
CA ALA A 235 -14.38 8.48 -1.23
C ALA A 235 -13.22 9.23 -0.54
N SER A 236 -12.07 8.57 -0.40
CA SER A 236 -10.79 9.16 0.01
C SER A 236 -9.97 9.51 -1.23
N LEU A 237 -9.94 10.77 -1.61
CA LEU A 237 -9.01 11.29 -2.63
C LEU A 237 -8.22 12.46 -2.02
N ILE A 238 -6.90 12.32 -1.97
CA ILE A 238 -5.99 13.32 -1.41
C ILE A 238 -5.07 13.90 -2.48
N LEU A 239 -4.52 15.07 -2.19
CA LEU A 239 -3.45 15.72 -2.94
C LEU A 239 -2.17 15.66 -2.10
N ARG A 240 -1.08 15.16 -2.69
CA ARG A 240 0.24 15.14 -2.05
C ARG A 240 1.32 15.73 -2.96
N ASP A 241 2.45 16.07 -2.36
CA ASP A 241 3.69 16.27 -3.08
C ASP A 241 4.34 14.92 -3.43
N ARG A 242 5.14 14.87 -4.50
CA ARG A 242 5.76 13.64 -5.02
C ARG A 242 6.66 12.95 -4.00
N GLU A 243 7.37 13.74 -3.18
CA GLU A 243 8.29 13.25 -2.14
C GLU A 243 7.56 12.75 -0.88
N LEU A 244 6.23 12.91 -0.84
CA LEU A 244 5.40 12.54 0.31
C LEU A 244 5.96 13.13 1.62
N ALA A 245 6.43 14.37 1.55
CA ALA A 245 7.22 15.01 2.59
C ALA A 245 6.41 15.23 3.89
N PRO A 246 7.06 15.24 5.07
CA PRO A 246 6.39 15.51 6.33
C PRO A 246 5.87 16.95 6.44
N ALA A 247 4.81 17.16 7.23
CA ALA A 247 4.30 18.50 7.51
C ALA A 247 5.40 19.43 8.06
N GLY A 248 5.55 20.60 7.45
CA GLY A 248 6.59 21.59 7.79
C GLY A 248 7.91 21.43 7.03
N ALA A 249 8.11 20.34 6.29
CA ALA A 249 9.20 20.22 5.33
C ALA A 249 8.95 21.12 4.11
N ALA A 250 10.03 21.53 3.44
CA ALA A 250 9.93 22.28 2.20
C ALA A 250 9.24 21.44 1.12
N GLY A 251 8.28 22.03 0.40
CA GLY A 251 7.55 21.34 -0.66
C GLY A 251 6.37 20.49 -0.19
N HIS A 252 6.14 20.35 1.12
CA HIS A 252 5.00 19.60 1.65
C HIS A 252 3.67 20.12 1.11
N VAL A 253 2.86 19.22 0.54
CA VAL A 253 1.49 19.49 0.10
C VAL A 253 0.57 18.45 0.70
N PHE A 254 -0.49 18.88 1.39
CA PHE A 254 -1.60 18.00 1.76
C PHE A 254 -2.92 18.68 1.45
N GLY A 255 -3.76 18.01 0.67
CA GLY A 255 -5.15 18.39 0.41
C GLY A 255 -6.04 17.16 0.43
N ALA A 256 -7.33 17.35 0.71
CA ALA A 256 -8.30 16.26 0.71
C ALA A 256 -9.61 16.74 0.08
N CYS A 257 -10.22 15.91 -0.76
CA CYS A 257 -11.58 16.17 -1.22
C CYS A 257 -12.56 16.10 -0.05
N ALA A 258 -13.58 16.96 -0.06
CA ALA A 258 -14.65 16.87 0.92
C ALA A 258 -15.39 15.52 0.82
N PRO A 259 -15.94 15.01 1.93
CA PRO A 259 -16.79 13.83 1.91
C PRO A 259 -17.90 13.97 0.86
N ARG A 260 -18.18 12.89 0.12
CA ARG A 260 -19.35 12.86 -0.77
C ARG A 260 -20.61 13.04 0.10
N ARG A 261 -21.49 13.95 -0.30
CA ARG A 261 -22.79 14.19 0.34
C ARG A 261 -23.82 13.16 -0.08
#